data_AF-A0A7Y8FAA8-F1
#
_entry.id   AF-A0A7Y8FAA8-F1
#
_cell.length_a   1.000
_cell.length_b   1.000
_cell.length_c   1.000
_cell.angle_alpha   90.00
_cell.angle_beta   90.00
_cell.angle_gamma   90.00
#
_symmetry.space_group_name_H-M   'P 1'
#
loop_
_entity.id
_entity.type
_entity.pdbx_description
1 polymer ?
#
loop_
_entity_poly.entity_id
_entity_poly.type
_entity_poly.pdbx_seq_one_letter_code
_entity_poly.pdbx_strand_id
1 'polypeptide(L)'
;EGLLHDANGTLLSGWVREEVGVTPWVSPWSWEGYDVIFNYDSPRQALASFFRAANRFSEEQLERHGRLADFSDTGPMKSRLYDIIDRDRNGKITAEELNDAMKFPAHVQSLSQLIIHYESEWRHEPHKWDALDELLGHSGSTPLLNWLAEKERIKQISWWNEVAPGVGLPAHGQVYHLHPLGLVGQLQLIDECACGCCLDIKFSRYKWVRKRRGCPDETYYGPVYHGTKKLDKFTGWNDLISTGRATIDEKAIVIAMSSNEGAMDAVQAWDWQTFSAGAMQKTVTPEGYGELPKQIGEFQAECKVLFDEIFAKCGWSIRQESNGARIYYSSRETENEYITGSALYDFIKKGFGQTDSGFPKKSVALASIANAMLHEEFQKKQVIDFVARMRLALSKSPQGYTNPAGDFFQSKLGRALVLDHDVNAPGNVSRSLKNAIDLLRSSHSGLSSNPHEWGENRLQYEEELIAIYGPSRSMNSPSERYGHLRKLL
;
A
#
# COMPACT_ATOMS: atom_id res chain seq x y z
N GLU A 1 17.37 -0.67 -0.30
CA GLU A 1 18.34 -0.17 -1.31
C GLU A 1 18.38 1.35 -1.25
N GLY A 2 19.50 1.99 -1.63
CA GLY A 2 19.62 3.46 -1.67
C GLY A 2 20.10 4.15 -0.39
N LEU A 3 20.57 3.41 0.61
CA LEU A 3 21.11 3.98 1.86
C LEU A 3 22.59 4.37 1.76
N LEU A 4 23.35 3.73 0.88
CA LEU A 4 24.78 3.96 0.75
C LEU A 4 25.05 4.93 -0.40
N HIS A 5 26.02 5.82 -0.22
CA HIS A 5 26.48 6.77 -1.23
C HIS A 5 28.01 6.89 -1.17
N ASP A 6 28.63 7.28 -2.29
CA ASP A 6 30.05 7.61 -2.31
C ASP A 6 30.33 9.02 -1.75
N ALA A 7 31.61 9.39 -1.65
CA ALA A 7 32.03 10.71 -1.14
C ALA A 7 31.51 11.90 -1.99
N ASN A 8 31.05 11.64 -3.22
CA ASN A 8 30.47 12.64 -4.10
C ASN A 8 28.94 12.72 -3.99
N GLY A 9 28.31 11.86 -3.18
CA GLY A 9 26.86 11.78 -3.01
C GLY A 9 26.16 10.90 -4.06
N THR A 10 26.91 10.13 -4.85
CA THR A 10 26.32 9.19 -5.81
C THR A 10 25.78 7.99 -5.06
N LEU A 11 24.48 7.70 -5.19
CA LEU A 11 23.88 6.52 -4.58
C LEU A 11 24.53 5.25 -5.10
N LEU A 12 24.92 4.38 -4.17
CA LEU A 12 25.52 3.09 -4.46
C LEU A 12 24.43 2.02 -4.50
N SER A 13 24.44 1.22 -5.57
CA SER A 13 23.61 0.04 -5.72
C SER A 13 24.49 -1.16 -6.03
N GLY A 14 24.36 -2.24 -5.26
CA GLY A 14 25.15 -3.45 -5.47
C GLY A 14 25.18 -4.34 -4.23
N TRP A 15 25.93 -5.42 -4.33
CA TRP A 15 26.17 -6.35 -3.22
C TRP A 15 27.32 -5.85 -2.36
N VAL A 16 27.07 -5.71 -1.05
CA VAL A 16 28.15 -5.53 -0.07
C VAL A 16 28.61 -6.92 0.35
N ARG A 17 29.92 -7.16 0.31
CA ARG A 17 30.49 -8.42 0.77
C ARG A 17 30.40 -8.46 2.30
N GLU A 18 29.71 -9.46 2.83
CA GLU A 18 29.82 -9.80 4.25
C GLU A 18 31.23 -10.36 4.51
N GLU A 19 31.92 -9.82 5.50
CA GLU A 19 33.23 -10.31 5.92
C GLU A 19 33.10 -10.90 7.32
N VAL A 20 33.36 -12.21 7.41
CA VAL A 20 33.22 -12.99 8.65
C VAL A 20 34.17 -12.44 9.70
N GLY A 21 33.60 -12.00 10.84
CA GLY A 21 34.35 -11.38 11.94
C GLY A 21 34.51 -9.86 11.84
N VAL A 22 34.05 -9.24 10.75
CA VAL A 22 34.01 -7.78 10.56
C VAL A 22 32.57 -7.28 10.56
N THR A 23 31.66 -7.98 9.87
CA THR A 23 30.23 -7.65 9.89
C THR A 23 29.62 -8.07 11.25
N PRO A 24 29.07 -7.12 12.04
CA PRO A 24 28.49 -7.45 13.33
C PRO A 24 27.17 -8.21 13.16
N TRP A 25 26.99 -9.26 13.96
CA TRP A 25 25.70 -9.91 14.13
C TRP A 25 24.94 -9.17 15.22
N VAL A 26 23.96 -8.37 14.83
CA VAL A 26 23.14 -7.62 15.77
C VAL A 26 21.83 -8.35 16.06
N SER A 27 21.40 -8.28 17.32
CA SER A 27 20.07 -8.73 17.72
C SER A 27 18.99 -7.90 16.99
N PRO A 28 17.84 -8.47 16.64
CA PRO A 28 16.68 -7.72 16.16
C PRO A 28 16.20 -6.61 17.12
N TRP A 29 16.60 -6.67 18.39
CA TRP A 29 16.36 -5.65 19.41
C TRP A 29 17.50 -4.65 19.56
N SER A 30 18.53 -4.72 18.71
CA SER A 30 19.65 -3.78 18.73
C SER A 30 19.24 -2.51 18.01
N TRP A 31 19.57 -1.37 18.59
CA TRP A 31 19.29 -0.06 18.03
C TRP A 31 20.49 0.40 17.22
N GLU A 32 21.00 -0.46 16.34
CA GLU A 32 22.16 -0.14 15.52
C GLU A 32 21.83 1.03 14.56
N GLY A 33 22.74 2.00 14.47
CA GLY A 33 22.53 3.25 13.75
C GLY A 33 21.88 4.38 14.57
N TYR A 34 21.34 4.09 15.75
CA TYR A 34 20.85 5.14 16.66
C TYR A 34 21.98 5.70 17.52
N ASP A 35 22.05 7.03 17.58
CA ASP A 35 22.97 7.75 18.46
C ASP A 35 22.19 8.36 19.62
N VAL A 36 22.62 8.04 20.84
CA VAL A 36 22.09 8.66 22.05
C VAL A 36 22.96 9.84 22.44
N ILE A 37 22.40 11.05 22.39
CA ILE A 37 23.07 12.29 22.74
C ILE A 37 22.52 12.79 24.07
N PHE A 38 23.39 13.00 25.05
CA PHE A 38 23.02 13.65 26.29
C PHE A 38 23.26 15.15 26.16
N ASN A 39 22.19 15.93 26.09
CA ASN A 39 22.25 17.39 26.00
C ASN A 39 22.03 18.02 27.37
N TYR A 40 22.98 18.86 27.79
CA TYR A 40 22.98 19.52 29.10
C TYR A 40 22.86 21.05 28.99
N ASP A 41 22.55 21.55 27.80
CA ASP A 41 22.40 22.97 27.55
C ASP A 41 21.24 23.55 28.37
N SER A 42 21.52 24.62 29.10
CA SER A 42 20.50 25.46 29.72
C SER A 42 19.85 26.38 28.68
N PRO A 43 18.58 26.80 28.89
CA PRO A 43 17.94 27.80 28.02
C PRO A 43 18.78 29.08 27.84
N ARG A 44 19.53 29.46 28.88
CA ARG A 44 20.41 30.64 28.87
C ARG A 44 21.59 30.46 27.92
N GLN A 45 22.22 29.29 27.90
CA GLN A 45 23.30 28.96 26.96
C GLN A 45 22.77 28.88 25.52
N ALA A 46 21.63 28.23 25.31
CA ALA A 46 20.99 28.11 24.01
C ALA A 46 20.60 29.49 23.43
N LEU A 47 20.02 30.38 24.24
CA LEU A 47 19.67 31.74 23.83
C LEU A 47 20.91 32.59 23.51
N ALA A 48 21.96 32.49 24.32
CA ALA A 48 23.22 33.20 24.06
C ALA A 48 23.85 32.77 22.74
N SER A 49 23.87 31.47 22.46
CA SER A 49 24.30 30.94 21.17
C SER A 49 23.42 31.47 20.02
N PHE A 50 22.10 31.43 20.16
CA PHE A 50 21.19 31.93 19.13
C PHE A 50 21.45 33.41 18.82
N PHE A 51 21.64 34.25 19.85
CA PHE A 51 21.96 35.66 19.67
C PHE A 51 23.31 35.88 18.98
N ARG A 52 24.33 35.07 19.31
CA ARG A 52 25.60 35.08 18.60
C ARG A 52 25.43 34.73 17.13
N ALA A 53 24.77 33.61 16.82
CA ALA A 53 24.55 33.16 15.45
C ALA A 53 23.74 34.16 14.61
N ALA A 54 22.78 34.85 15.24
CA ALA A 54 21.97 35.88 14.62
C ALA A 54 22.63 37.28 14.58
N ASN A 55 23.91 37.41 14.98
CA ASN A 55 24.63 38.68 15.09
C ASN A 55 23.86 39.75 15.90
N ARG A 56 23.22 39.35 17.00
CA ARG A 56 22.43 40.23 17.87
C ARG A 56 23.18 40.78 19.08
N PHE A 57 24.40 40.30 19.34
CA PHE A 57 25.25 40.85 20.39
C PHE A 57 26.01 42.08 19.90
N SER A 58 26.07 43.12 20.74
CA SER A 58 27.11 44.15 20.65
C SER A 58 28.49 43.57 21.02
N GLU A 59 29.57 44.29 20.72
CA GLU A 59 30.93 43.87 21.11
C GLU A 59 31.03 43.64 22.64
N GLU A 60 30.48 44.53 23.44
CA GLU A 60 30.44 44.40 24.91
C GLU A 60 29.63 43.17 25.37
N GLN A 61 28.50 42.89 24.73
CA GLN A 61 27.69 41.71 25.05
C GLN A 61 28.39 40.42 24.63
N LEU A 62 29.17 40.45 23.54
CA LEU A 62 29.96 39.31 23.10
C LEU A 62 31.10 39.01 24.07
N GLU A 63 31.77 40.02 24.61
CA GLU A 63 32.77 39.84 25.68
C GLU A 63 32.15 39.23 26.94
N ARG A 64 30.95 39.68 27.31
CA ARG A 64 30.26 39.25 28.54
C ARG A 64 29.58 37.88 28.43
N HIS A 65 29.03 37.55 27.27
CA HIS A 65 28.20 36.35 27.06
C HIS A 65 28.77 35.35 26.05
N GLY A 66 29.89 35.65 25.37
CA GLY A 66 30.50 34.78 24.37
C GLY A 66 30.84 33.40 24.91
N ARG A 67 31.47 33.33 26.09
CA ARG A 67 31.77 32.05 26.76
C ARG A 67 30.52 31.23 27.09
N LEU A 68 29.39 31.91 27.33
CA LEU A 68 28.12 31.24 27.60
C LEU A 68 27.54 30.59 26.33
N ALA A 69 27.69 31.26 25.18
CA ALA A 69 27.34 30.72 23.88
C ALA A 69 28.23 29.53 23.48
N ASP A 70 29.53 29.57 23.83
CA ASP A 70 30.49 28.49 23.52
C ASP A 70 30.07 27.13 24.08
N PHE A 71 29.49 27.08 25.28
CA PHE A 71 29.01 25.82 25.86
C PHE A 71 27.98 25.11 24.98
N SER A 72 27.05 25.87 24.38
CA SER A 72 26.04 25.29 23.50
C SER A 72 26.60 25.02 22.11
N ASP A 73 27.41 25.93 21.56
CA ASP A 73 27.98 25.79 20.22
C ASP A 73 28.97 24.64 20.08
N THR A 74 29.69 24.34 21.15
CA THR A 74 30.56 23.15 21.25
C THR A 74 29.86 21.97 21.95
N GLY A 75 28.56 22.12 22.25
CA GLY A 75 27.76 21.09 22.90
C GLY A 75 27.60 19.84 22.05
N PRO A 76 27.31 18.68 22.66
CA PRO A 76 27.27 17.39 21.96
C PRO A 76 26.15 17.32 20.91
N MET A 77 25.00 17.95 21.17
CA MET A 77 23.89 18.00 20.21
C MET A 77 24.26 18.79 18.96
N LYS A 78 24.77 20.02 19.11
CA LYS A 78 25.15 20.83 17.96
C LYS A 78 26.31 20.19 17.22
N SER A 79 27.37 19.78 17.90
CA SER A 79 28.49 19.08 17.27
C SER A 79 28.03 17.95 16.35
N ARG A 80 27.10 17.10 16.83
CA ARG A 80 26.54 16.02 16.00
C ARG A 80 25.73 16.52 14.81
N LEU A 81 24.93 17.57 14.98
CA LEU A 81 24.18 18.18 13.87
C LEU A 81 25.11 18.80 12.82
N TYR A 82 26.18 19.48 13.24
CA TYR A 82 27.21 20.01 12.36
C TYR A 82 27.92 18.86 11.60
N ASP A 83 28.28 17.77 12.27
CA ASP A 83 28.88 16.60 11.61
C ASP A 83 28.01 16.00 10.49
N ILE A 84 26.68 16.11 10.63
CA ILE A 84 25.73 15.55 9.65
C ILE A 84 25.38 16.56 8.54
N ILE A 85 25.35 17.86 8.84
CA ILE A 85 24.77 18.88 7.95
C ILE A 85 25.82 19.85 7.38
N ASP A 86 26.82 20.26 8.15
CA ASP A 86 27.84 21.25 7.75
C ASP A 86 28.94 20.57 6.90
N ARG A 87 28.70 20.52 5.59
CA ARG A 87 29.56 19.81 4.63
C ARG A 87 30.83 20.58 4.30
N ASP A 88 30.73 21.91 4.19
CA ASP A 88 31.88 22.74 3.84
C ASP A 88 32.77 23.07 5.05
N ARG A 89 32.32 22.69 6.26
CA ARG A 89 32.99 22.86 7.55
C ARG A 89 33.27 24.33 7.87
N ASN A 90 32.39 25.22 7.41
CA ASN A 90 32.49 26.65 7.68
C ASN A 90 31.97 27.02 9.08
N GLY A 91 31.43 26.05 9.84
CA GLY A 91 30.91 26.25 11.19
C GLY A 91 29.55 26.94 11.23
N LYS A 92 28.78 26.89 10.13
CA LYS A 92 27.40 27.38 10.03
C LYS A 92 26.52 26.31 9.39
N ILE A 93 25.27 26.26 9.80
CA ILE A 93 24.24 25.45 9.14
C ILE A 93 23.30 26.39 8.41
N THR A 94 23.31 26.32 7.08
CA THR A 94 22.43 27.08 6.19
C THR A 94 21.20 26.29 5.77
N ALA A 95 20.19 26.98 5.23
CA ALA A 95 19.01 26.32 4.69
C ALA A 95 19.36 25.45 3.46
N GLU A 96 20.33 25.90 2.65
CA GLU A 96 20.88 25.13 1.54
C GLU A 96 21.54 23.83 2.00
N GLU A 97 22.41 23.88 3.03
CA GLU A 97 23.08 22.69 3.57
C GLU A 97 22.10 21.71 4.19
N LEU A 98 21.10 22.21 4.93
CA LEU A 98 20.04 21.37 5.46
C LEU A 98 19.25 20.69 4.34
N ASN A 99 18.87 21.44 3.31
CA ASN A 99 18.14 20.89 2.16
C ASN A 99 18.99 19.87 1.39
N ASP A 100 20.30 20.11 1.26
CA ASP A 100 21.22 19.17 0.63
C ASP A 100 21.39 17.90 1.46
N ALA A 101 21.54 18.01 2.79
CA ALA A 101 21.56 16.84 3.68
C ALA A 101 20.26 16.02 3.57
N MET A 102 19.11 16.68 3.43
CA MET A 102 17.82 16.00 3.26
C MET A 102 17.65 15.26 1.93
N LYS A 103 18.45 15.57 0.90
CA LYS A 103 18.41 14.84 -0.39
C LYS A 103 19.09 13.46 -0.32
N PHE A 104 19.91 13.22 0.70
CA PHE A 104 20.67 11.98 0.83
C PHE A 104 20.04 11.05 1.88
N PRO A 105 19.58 9.86 1.50
CA PRO A 105 18.91 8.93 2.42
C PRO A 105 19.72 8.58 3.68
N ALA A 106 21.06 8.45 3.57
CA ALA A 106 21.93 8.18 4.71
C ALA A 106 21.90 9.28 5.78
N HIS A 107 21.90 10.55 5.35
CA HIS A 107 21.90 11.70 6.25
C HIS A 107 20.51 11.87 6.89
N VAL A 108 19.45 11.73 6.09
CA VAL A 108 18.07 11.69 6.61
C VAL A 108 17.91 10.57 7.64
N GLN A 109 18.45 9.38 7.36
CA GLN A 109 18.44 8.26 8.29
C GLN A 109 19.20 8.62 9.57
N SER A 110 20.43 9.12 9.46
CA SER A 110 21.24 9.52 10.63
C SER A 110 20.56 10.61 11.47
N LEU A 111 19.87 11.57 10.87
CA LEU A 111 19.07 12.58 11.58
C LEU A 111 17.85 11.96 12.28
N SER A 112 17.14 11.06 11.59
CA SER A 112 15.93 10.41 12.13
C SER A 112 16.20 9.45 13.28
N GLN A 113 17.44 8.98 13.40
CA GLN A 113 17.90 8.01 14.40
C GLN A 113 18.65 8.66 15.58
N LEU A 114 18.62 9.99 15.70
CA LEU A 114 19.12 10.67 16.89
C LEU A 114 18.11 10.55 18.05
N ILE A 115 18.60 10.13 19.21
CA ILE A 115 17.86 10.13 20.47
C ILE A 115 18.50 11.15 21.39
N ILE A 116 17.81 12.25 21.64
CA ILE A 116 18.35 13.34 22.46
C ILE A 116 17.79 13.23 23.86
N HIS A 117 18.64 12.95 24.84
CA HIS A 117 18.28 13.02 26.25
C HIS A 117 18.45 14.45 26.75
N TYR A 118 17.34 15.14 27.01
CA TYR A 118 17.35 16.50 27.54
C TYR A 118 16.13 16.78 28.41
N GLU A 119 16.21 17.82 29.24
CA GLU A 119 15.11 18.23 30.11
C GLU A 119 13.93 18.81 29.30
N SER A 120 12.77 18.15 29.35
CA SER A 120 11.54 18.52 28.66
C SER A 120 11.19 20.01 28.78
N GLU A 121 10.91 20.66 27.64
CA GLU A 121 10.45 22.06 27.58
C GLU A 121 9.14 22.30 28.33
N TRP A 122 8.36 21.24 28.55
CA TRP A 122 7.09 21.28 29.27
C TRP A 122 7.24 21.28 30.79
N ARG A 123 8.48 21.19 31.30
CA ARG A 123 8.81 21.30 32.72
C ARG A 123 9.15 22.74 33.08
N HIS A 124 8.30 23.34 33.91
CA HIS A 124 8.51 24.70 34.37
C HIS A 124 9.32 24.77 35.66
N GLU A 125 10.41 25.53 35.63
CA GLU A 125 11.10 26.04 36.82
C GLU A 125 11.36 27.55 36.67
N PRO A 126 10.96 28.39 37.64
CA PRO A 126 11.09 29.84 37.52
C PRO A 126 12.52 30.30 37.20
N HIS A 127 13.51 29.74 37.90
CA HIS A 127 14.90 30.15 37.78
C HIS A 127 15.50 29.93 36.38
N LYS A 128 14.97 28.96 35.59
CA LYS A 128 15.42 28.72 34.20
C LYS A 128 15.09 29.90 33.29
N TRP A 129 13.91 30.48 33.50
CA TRP A 129 13.42 31.60 32.71
C TRP A 129 13.95 32.93 33.23
N ASP A 130 14.04 33.10 34.56
CA ASP A 130 14.67 34.27 35.18
C ASP A 130 16.15 34.43 34.77
N ALA A 131 16.84 33.32 34.53
CA ALA A 131 18.22 33.34 34.04
C ALA A 131 18.39 34.02 32.66
N LEU A 132 17.31 34.20 31.89
CA LEU A 132 17.33 34.89 30.58
C LEU A 132 17.23 36.41 30.69
N ASP A 133 16.85 36.95 31.85
CA ASP A 133 16.55 38.38 32.03
C ASP A 133 17.72 39.27 31.59
N GLU A 134 18.92 38.92 32.03
CA GLU A 134 20.15 39.66 31.69
C GLU A 134 20.42 39.66 30.18
N LEU A 135 20.27 38.52 29.50
CA LEU A 135 20.48 38.40 28.05
C LEU A 135 19.45 39.19 27.25
N LEU A 136 18.21 39.26 27.74
CA LEU A 136 17.12 40.00 27.11
C LEU A 136 17.15 41.49 27.45
N GLY A 137 18.02 41.94 28.38
CA GLY A 137 18.04 43.31 28.87
C GLY A 137 16.87 43.66 29.80
N HIS A 138 16.17 42.64 30.31
CA HIS A 138 15.12 42.81 31.32
C HIS A 138 15.75 43.09 32.68
N SER A 139 15.28 44.14 33.35
CA SER A 139 15.65 44.45 34.73
C SER A 139 14.52 45.21 35.41
N GLY A 140 14.60 45.39 36.74
CA GLY A 140 13.65 46.23 37.47
C GLY A 140 13.62 47.68 36.97
N SER A 141 14.75 48.21 36.49
CA SER A 141 14.86 49.56 35.90
C SER A 141 14.44 49.61 34.42
N THR A 142 14.47 48.48 33.72
CA THR A 142 14.11 48.36 32.29
C THR A 142 13.15 47.19 32.10
N PRO A 143 11.90 47.29 32.56
CA PRO A 143 10.97 46.16 32.52
C PRO A 143 10.46 45.90 31.11
N LEU A 144 10.77 44.71 30.59
CA LEU A 144 10.19 44.19 29.36
C LEU A 144 8.84 43.51 29.64
N LEU A 145 7.74 44.24 29.44
CA LEU A 145 6.38 43.74 29.71
C LEU A 145 6.01 42.49 28.90
N ASN A 146 6.42 42.44 27.63
CA ASN A 146 6.19 41.27 26.78
C ASN A 146 6.91 40.03 27.30
N TRP A 147 8.11 40.19 27.87
CA TRP A 147 8.86 39.07 28.45
C TRP A 147 8.23 38.56 29.74
N LEU A 148 7.72 39.46 30.59
CA LEU A 148 6.96 39.06 31.78
C LEU A 148 5.68 38.30 31.41
N ALA A 149 4.94 38.77 30.41
CA ALA A 149 3.76 38.07 29.90
C ALA A 149 4.13 36.69 29.33
N GLU A 150 5.28 36.58 28.66
CA GLU A 150 5.78 35.33 28.11
C GLU A 150 6.18 34.32 29.19
N LYS A 151 6.84 34.75 30.28
CA LYS A 151 7.12 33.87 31.43
C LYS A 151 5.84 33.28 32.02
N GLU A 152 4.79 34.10 32.17
CA GLU A 152 3.49 33.60 32.65
C GLU A 152 2.86 32.65 31.64
N ARG A 153 2.93 32.95 30.33
CA ARG A 153 2.45 32.04 29.28
C ARG A 153 3.15 30.68 29.34
N ILE A 154 4.48 30.67 29.47
CA ILE A 154 5.30 29.45 29.59
C ILE A 154 4.86 28.62 30.80
N LYS A 155 4.62 29.26 31.95
CA LYS A 155 4.13 28.59 33.15
C LYS A 155 2.78 27.93 32.95
N GLN A 156 1.85 28.59 32.25
CA GLN A 156 0.49 28.08 32.02
C GLN A 156 0.46 26.91 31.02
N ILE A 157 1.32 26.89 30.01
CA ILE A 157 1.39 25.79 29.04
C ILE A 157 2.21 24.59 29.54
N SER A 158 3.01 24.79 30.59
CA SER A 158 3.87 23.75 31.16
C SER A 158 3.05 22.80 32.04
N TRP A 159 2.96 21.54 31.64
CA TRP A 159 2.13 20.53 32.31
C TRP A 159 2.94 19.42 32.99
N TRP A 160 4.26 19.34 32.76
CA TRP A 160 5.07 18.20 33.19
C TRP A 160 5.06 17.99 34.71
N ASN A 161 5.16 19.08 35.49
CA ASN A 161 5.21 19.01 36.95
C ASN A 161 3.93 18.43 37.56
N GLU A 162 2.79 18.62 36.90
CA GLU A 162 1.49 18.10 37.36
C GLU A 162 1.36 16.61 37.04
N VAL A 163 1.73 16.21 35.83
CA VAL A 163 1.47 14.86 35.32
C VAL A 163 2.53 13.86 35.77
N ALA A 164 3.81 14.26 35.84
CA ALA A 164 4.91 13.31 36.02
C ALA A 164 4.80 12.42 37.28
N PRO A 165 4.43 12.95 38.47
CA PRO A 165 4.25 12.12 39.66
C PRO A 165 3.12 11.08 39.53
N GLY A 166 2.07 11.39 38.75
CA GLY A 166 0.88 10.55 38.63
C GLY A 166 1.01 9.40 37.62
N VAL A 167 1.90 9.53 36.63
CA VAL A 167 2.06 8.55 35.54
C VAL A 167 3.44 7.89 35.51
N GLY A 168 4.30 8.15 36.50
CA GLY A 168 5.62 7.55 36.62
C GLY A 168 6.68 8.12 35.66
N LEU A 169 6.50 9.35 35.18
CA LEU A 169 7.55 10.03 34.41
C LEU A 169 8.63 10.60 35.35
N PRO A 170 9.86 10.83 34.85
CA PRO A 170 10.92 11.45 35.64
C PRO A 170 10.53 12.84 36.15
N ALA A 171 10.49 13.01 37.48
CA ALA A 171 10.14 14.28 38.12
C ALA A 171 11.11 15.43 37.78
N HIS A 172 12.36 15.09 37.47
CA HIS A 172 13.39 16.02 37.02
C HIS A 172 13.28 16.38 35.53
N GLY A 173 12.32 15.81 34.79
CA GLY A 173 12.00 16.17 33.41
C GLY A 173 13.00 15.76 32.34
N GLN A 174 14.12 15.14 32.70
CA GLN A 174 15.08 14.62 31.73
C GLN A 174 14.55 13.32 31.15
N VAL A 175 14.35 13.33 29.83
CA VAL A 175 13.79 12.20 29.08
C VAL A 175 14.46 12.08 27.72
N TYR A 176 14.32 10.92 27.09
CA TYR A 176 14.76 10.68 25.73
C TYR A 176 13.70 11.21 24.75
N HIS A 177 14.12 12.14 23.89
CA HIS A 177 13.33 12.67 22.79
C HIS A 177 13.78 12.03 21.50
N LEU A 178 12.84 11.47 20.75
CA LEU A 178 13.10 10.70 19.55
C LEU A 178 11.95 10.85 18.55
N HIS A 179 12.22 10.60 17.26
CA HIS A 179 11.21 10.71 16.21
C HIS A 179 10.28 9.48 16.23
N PRO A 180 9.01 9.60 16.67
CA PRO A 180 8.15 8.44 16.93
C PRO A 180 7.85 7.62 15.67
N LEU A 181 7.70 8.26 14.51
CA LEU A 181 7.50 7.54 13.24
C LEU A 181 8.76 6.80 12.78
N GLY A 182 9.95 7.32 13.11
CA GLY A 182 11.21 6.65 12.81
C GLY A 182 11.38 5.39 13.66
N LEU A 183 11.06 5.51 14.95
CA LEU A 183 11.05 4.39 15.88
C LEU A 183 9.99 3.34 15.50
N VAL A 184 8.74 3.76 15.24
CA VAL A 184 7.66 2.85 14.85
C VAL A 184 7.97 2.15 13.53
N GLY A 185 8.52 2.85 12.54
CA GLY A 185 8.95 2.24 11.28
C GLY A 185 9.96 1.10 11.50
N GLN A 186 10.90 1.27 12.45
CA GLN A 186 11.87 0.22 12.79
C GLN A 186 11.24 -0.93 13.58
N LEU A 187 10.31 -0.65 14.50
CA LEU A 187 9.62 -1.68 15.28
C LEU A 187 8.60 -2.47 14.46
N GLN A 188 7.99 -1.85 13.44
CA GLN A 188 7.07 -2.51 12.49
C GLN A 188 7.77 -3.47 11.53
N LEU A 189 9.11 -3.52 11.51
CA LEU A 189 9.86 -4.57 10.80
C LEU A 189 9.77 -5.93 11.52
N ILE A 190 9.23 -5.99 12.74
CA ILE A 190 8.84 -7.25 13.39
C ILE A 190 7.43 -7.61 12.93
N ASP A 191 7.33 -8.09 11.70
CA ASP A 191 6.05 -8.44 11.10
C ASP A 191 5.69 -9.89 11.49
N GLU A 192 5.21 -10.10 12.72
CA GLU A 192 4.66 -11.39 13.17
C GLU A 192 3.48 -11.87 12.30
N CYS A 193 2.94 -10.98 11.44
CA CYS A 193 1.93 -11.29 10.43
C CYS A 193 2.41 -11.17 8.97
N ALA A 194 3.72 -11.09 8.71
CA ALA A 194 4.22 -11.07 7.34
C ALA A 194 3.68 -12.30 6.59
N CYS A 195 3.09 -12.05 5.42
CA CYS A 195 2.65 -13.10 4.50
C CYS A 195 1.43 -13.91 4.96
N GLY A 196 0.63 -13.36 5.88
CA GLY A 196 -0.61 -14.00 6.33
C GLY A 196 -0.38 -15.16 7.29
N CYS A 197 0.83 -15.32 7.84
CA CYS A 197 1.14 -16.40 8.80
C CYS A 197 0.33 -16.29 10.11
N CYS A 198 -0.03 -15.06 10.51
CA CYS A 198 -0.89 -14.82 11.67
C CYS A 198 -2.39 -14.97 11.35
N LEU A 199 -2.76 -14.91 10.08
CA LEU A 199 -4.12 -15.15 9.64
C LEU A 199 -4.35 -16.67 9.62
N ASP A 200 -5.38 -17.17 10.31
CA ASP A 200 -5.74 -18.59 10.28
C ASP A 200 -6.42 -18.98 8.95
N ILE A 201 -5.80 -18.62 7.83
CA ILE A 201 -6.26 -18.94 6.48
C ILE A 201 -6.01 -20.42 6.24
N LYS A 202 -7.10 -21.16 6.18
CA LYS A 202 -7.10 -22.58 5.85
C LYS A 202 -7.88 -22.82 4.57
N PHE A 203 -7.37 -23.75 3.78
CA PHE A 203 -7.90 -24.12 2.49
C PHE A 203 -8.64 -25.45 2.60
N SER A 204 -9.87 -25.47 2.09
CA SER A 204 -10.61 -26.71 1.87
C SER A 204 -10.17 -27.36 0.56
N ARG A 205 -10.46 -28.65 0.37
CA ARG A 205 -10.28 -29.31 -0.93
C ARG A 205 -11.57 -29.22 -1.73
N TYR A 206 -11.48 -28.75 -2.97
CA TYR A 206 -12.57 -28.80 -3.94
C TYR A 206 -12.29 -29.85 -5.02
N LYS A 207 -13.36 -30.50 -5.50
CA LYS A 207 -13.32 -31.46 -6.62
C LYS A 207 -14.05 -30.85 -7.79
N TRP A 208 -13.38 -30.73 -8.93
CA TRP A 208 -13.99 -30.26 -10.16
C TRP A 208 -13.84 -31.27 -11.28
N VAL A 209 -14.84 -31.36 -12.15
CA VAL A 209 -14.87 -32.32 -13.27
C VAL A 209 -15.05 -31.54 -14.57
N ARG A 210 -14.02 -31.58 -15.41
CA ARG A 210 -14.05 -31.03 -16.75
C ARG A 210 -14.84 -31.95 -17.66
N LYS A 211 -15.87 -31.39 -18.29
CA LYS A 211 -16.63 -32.08 -19.34
C LYS A 211 -16.34 -31.42 -20.67
N ARG A 212 -15.76 -32.17 -21.61
CA ARG A 212 -15.53 -31.71 -22.99
C ARG A 212 -16.22 -32.67 -23.95
N ARG A 213 -16.99 -32.12 -24.90
CA ARG A 213 -17.70 -32.93 -25.90
C ARG A 213 -16.70 -33.80 -26.67
N GLY A 214 -16.91 -35.11 -26.65
CA GLY A 214 -16.04 -36.07 -27.35
C GLY A 214 -14.73 -36.41 -26.62
N CYS A 215 -14.57 -36.00 -25.36
CA CYS A 215 -13.42 -36.39 -24.53
C CYS A 215 -13.91 -37.02 -23.21
N PRO A 216 -13.12 -37.91 -22.59
CA PRO A 216 -13.39 -38.39 -21.24
C PRO A 216 -13.47 -37.26 -20.21
N ASP A 217 -14.24 -37.46 -19.16
CA ASP A 217 -14.32 -36.56 -18.01
C ASP A 217 -12.94 -36.51 -17.31
N GLU A 218 -12.44 -35.31 -17.07
CA GLU A 218 -11.15 -35.10 -16.40
C GLU A 218 -11.39 -34.49 -15.02
N THR A 219 -10.92 -35.14 -13.96
CA THR A 219 -11.17 -34.71 -12.58
C THR A 219 -9.95 -34.02 -12.01
N TYR A 220 -10.18 -32.85 -11.40
CA TYR A 220 -9.19 -32.04 -10.73
C TYR A 220 -9.53 -31.91 -9.25
N TYR A 221 -8.49 -31.81 -8.43
CA TYR A 221 -8.58 -31.51 -7.01
C TYR A 221 -7.61 -30.39 -6.69
N GLY A 222 -7.98 -29.53 -5.74
CA GLY A 222 -7.07 -28.51 -5.25
C GLY A 222 -7.66 -27.64 -4.14
N PRO A 223 -6.83 -26.73 -3.61
CA PRO A 223 -7.22 -25.87 -2.49
C PRO A 223 -8.22 -24.79 -2.91
N VAL A 224 -9.10 -24.45 -1.98
CA VAL A 224 -10.04 -23.31 -2.08
C VAL A 224 -10.13 -22.56 -0.76
N TYR A 225 -10.04 -21.24 -0.85
CA TYR A 225 -10.35 -20.30 0.21
C TYR A 225 -11.35 -19.27 -0.33
N HIS A 226 -12.54 -19.20 0.28
CA HIS A 226 -13.63 -18.36 -0.23
C HIS A 226 -13.50 -16.87 0.12
N GLY A 227 -12.51 -16.51 0.94
CA GLY A 227 -12.29 -15.15 1.41
C GLY A 227 -13.38 -14.65 2.35
N THR A 228 -13.15 -13.47 2.90
CA THR A 228 -14.00 -12.81 3.89
C THR A 228 -14.35 -11.38 3.48
N LYS A 229 -13.48 -10.71 2.71
CA LYS A 229 -13.64 -9.30 2.36
C LYS A 229 -14.37 -9.16 1.03
N LYS A 230 -15.67 -8.85 1.10
CA LYS A 230 -16.48 -8.51 -0.06
C LYS A 230 -16.13 -7.11 -0.60
N LEU A 231 -16.33 -6.89 -1.90
CA LEU A 231 -15.97 -5.63 -2.57
C LEU A 231 -16.80 -4.43 -2.09
N ASP A 232 -18.01 -4.65 -1.58
CA ASP A 232 -18.83 -3.61 -0.95
C ASP A 232 -18.17 -3.04 0.33
N LYS A 233 -17.23 -3.77 0.93
CA LYS A 233 -16.42 -3.34 2.09
C LYS A 233 -15.13 -2.62 1.70
N PHE A 234 -14.86 -2.42 0.41
CA PHE A 234 -13.74 -1.59 -0.03
C PHE A 234 -14.00 -0.13 0.33
N THR A 235 -13.08 0.50 1.05
CA THR A 235 -13.23 1.88 1.58
C THR A 235 -12.71 2.95 0.64
N GLY A 236 -11.87 2.60 -0.35
CA GLY A 236 -11.24 3.55 -1.28
C GLY A 236 -12.15 4.09 -2.39
N TRP A 237 -13.46 3.80 -2.39
CA TRP A 237 -14.37 4.27 -3.44
C TRP A 237 -14.46 5.79 -3.56
N ASN A 238 -14.45 6.51 -2.43
CA ASN A 238 -14.58 7.97 -2.45
C ASN A 238 -13.40 8.64 -3.16
N ASP A 239 -12.19 8.14 -2.90
CA ASP A 239 -10.95 8.58 -3.55
C ASP A 239 -10.96 8.29 -5.05
N LEU A 240 -11.35 7.07 -5.46
CA LEU A 240 -11.43 6.72 -6.87
C LEU A 240 -12.48 7.56 -7.62
N ILE A 241 -13.58 7.94 -6.97
CA ILE A 241 -14.63 8.76 -7.57
C ILE A 241 -14.20 10.22 -7.66
N SER A 242 -13.63 10.79 -6.59
CA SER A 242 -13.20 12.20 -6.59
C SER A 242 -12.05 12.47 -7.57
N THR A 243 -11.21 11.47 -7.83
CA THR A 243 -10.10 11.55 -8.79
C THR A 243 -10.50 11.16 -10.22
N GLY A 244 -11.78 10.88 -10.48
CA GLY A 244 -12.29 10.52 -11.80
C GLY A 244 -11.85 9.14 -12.31
N ARG A 245 -11.28 8.29 -11.44
CA ARG A 245 -10.89 6.92 -11.78
C ARG A 245 -12.08 5.97 -11.85
N ALA A 246 -13.16 6.25 -11.12
CA ALA A 246 -14.43 5.52 -11.18
C ALA A 246 -15.64 6.46 -11.09
N THR A 247 -16.81 6.00 -11.52
CA THR A 247 -18.10 6.69 -11.34
C THR A 247 -18.97 5.98 -10.32
N ILE A 248 -20.01 6.66 -9.82
CA ILE A 248 -21.00 6.07 -8.90
C ILE A 248 -21.71 4.87 -9.54
N ASP A 249 -22.01 4.94 -10.84
CA ASP A 249 -22.64 3.83 -11.56
C ASP A 249 -21.70 2.65 -11.74
N GLU A 250 -20.43 2.90 -12.10
CA GLU A 250 -19.42 1.84 -12.17
C GLU A 250 -19.22 1.17 -10.81
N LYS A 251 -19.21 1.93 -9.71
CA LYS A 251 -19.18 1.36 -8.36
C LYS A 251 -20.33 0.39 -8.12
N ALA A 252 -21.57 0.80 -8.40
CA ALA A 252 -22.74 -0.05 -8.20
C ALA A 252 -22.67 -1.34 -9.03
N ILE A 253 -22.28 -1.21 -10.30
CA ILE A 253 -22.18 -2.33 -11.24
C ILE A 253 -21.07 -3.30 -10.84
N VAL A 254 -19.89 -2.79 -10.52
CA VAL A 254 -18.73 -3.61 -10.15
C VAL A 254 -18.96 -4.32 -8.81
N ILE A 255 -19.59 -3.66 -7.82
CA ILE A 255 -19.99 -4.32 -6.56
C ILE A 255 -20.98 -5.45 -6.84
N ALA A 256 -22.04 -5.17 -7.61
CA ALA A 256 -23.04 -6.18 -7.95
C ALA A 256 -22.42 -7.36 -8.70
N MET A 257 -21.55 -7.10 -9.69
CA MET A 257 -20.88 -8.15 -10.44
C MET A 257 -19.95 -8.98 -9.54
N SER A 258 -19.13 -8.37 -8.70
CA SER A 258 -18.18 -9.08 -7.82
C SER A 258 -18.85 -10.13 -6.92
N SER A 259 -20.14 -9.94 -6.60
CA SER A 259 -20.92 -10.90 -5.81
C SER A 259 -21.12 -12.26 -6.51
N ASN A 260 -21.03 -12.30 -7.85
CA ASN A 260 -21.01 -13.54 -8.64
C ASN A 260 -19.63 -14.22 -8.64
N GLU A 261 -18.54 -13.49 -8.37
CA GLU A 261 -17.17 -14.03 -8.41
C GLU A 261 -16.68 -14.51 -7.05
N GLY A 262 -16.91 -13.73 -5.99
CA GLY A 262 -16.47 -14.10 -4.65
C GLY A 262 -16.07 -12.91 -3.78
N ALA A 263 -15.24 -13.19 -2.78
CA ALA A 263 -14.57 -12.16 -1.98
C ALA A 263 -13.26 -11.72 -2.65
N MET A 264 -12.77 -10.53 -2.33
CA MET A 264 -11.53 -9.99 -2.88
C MET A 264 -10.31 -10.82 -2.49
N ASP A 265 -10.31 -11.40 -1.31
CA ASP A 265 -9.27 -12.27 -0.76
C ASP A 265 -9.47 -13.75 -1.07
N ALA A 266 -10.47 -14.09 -1.89
CA ALA A 266 -10.69 -15.48 -2.30
C ALA A 266 -9.55 -15.97 -3.21
N VAL A 267 -9.08 -17.19 -2.95
CA VAL A 267 -8.02 -17.85 -3.71
C VAL A 267 -8.46 -19.28 -4.04
N GLN A 268 -8.33 -19.66 -5.31
CA GLN A 268 -8.84 -20.92 -5.84
C GLN A 268 -7.79 -21.61 -6.70
N ALA A 269 -7.54 -22.90 -6.52
CA ALA A 269 -6.55 -23.65 -7.31
C ALA A 269 -7.02 -25.09 -7.60
N TRP A 270 -8.31 -25.27 -7.87
CA TRP A 270 -8.95 -26.58 -7.96
C TRP A 270 -9.25 -27.05 -9.39
N ASP A 271 -9.04 -26.21 -10.40
CA ASP A 271 -9.23 -26.53 -11.82
C ASP A 271 -7.89 -26.74 -12.55
N TRP A 272 -7.82 -26.53 -13.87
CA TRP A 272 -6.57 -26.69 -14.63
C TRP A 272 -5.65 -25.46 -14.56
N GLN A 273 -6.01 -24.39 -13.85
CA GLN A 273 -5.11 -23.26 -13.60
C GLN A 273 -4.20 -23.56 -12.39
N THR A 274 -3.10 -22.81 -12.27
CA THR A 274 -2.22 -22.88 -11.09
C THR A 274 -2.94 -22.33 -9.87
N PHE A 275 -3.49 -21.12 -9.98
CA PHE A 275 -4.47 -20.57 -9.05
C PHE A 275 -5.13 -19.33 -9.64
N SER A 276 -6.24 -18.89 -9.03
CA SER A 276 -6.94 -17.64 -9.30
C SER A 276 -7.13 -16.88 -8.00
N ALA A 277 -7.10 -15.55 -8.05
CA ALA A 277 -7.30 -14.71 -6.88
C ALA A 277 -7.94 -13.36 -7.21
N GLY A 278 -8.43 -12.68 -6.18
CA GLY A 278 -8.86 -11.29 -6.30
C GLY A 278 -10.34 -11.10 -6.63
N ALA A 279 -10.76 -9.84 -6.68
CA ALA A 279 -12.14 -9.43 -6.93
C ALA A 279 -12.74 -9.93 -8.26
N MET A 280 -11.91 -10.25 -9.26
CA MET A 280 -12.29 -10.82 -10.56
C MET A 280 -11.79 -12.26 -10.77
N GLN A 281 -11.22 -12.90 -9.74
CA GLN A 281 -10.62 -14.23 -9.84
C GLN A 281 -9.65 -14.36 -11.03
N LYS A 282 -8.75 -13.36 -11.17
CA LYS A 282 -7.71 -13.36 -12.21
C LYS A 282 -6.81 -14.58 -12.05
N THR A 283 -6.49 -15.22 -13.16
CA THR A 283 -5.81 -16.53 -13.18
C THR A 283 -4.28 -16.41 -13.30
N VAL A 284 -3.62 -17.43 -12.77
CA VAL A 284 -2.25 -17.86 -13.09
C VAL A 284 -2.34 -19.17 -13.85
N THR A 285 -1.82 -19.22 -15.07
CA THR A 285 -1.83 -20.42 -15.92
C THR A 285 -0.80 -21.44 -15.43
N PRO A 286 -0.89 -22.72 -15.85
CA PRO A 286 0.13 -23.75 -15.58
C PRO A 286 1.54 -23.40 -16.06
N GLU A 287 1.69 -22.43 -16.95
CA GLU A 287 2.99 -21.95 -17.42
C GLU A 287 3.53 -20.79 -16.56
N GLY A 288 2.70 -20.21 -15.68
CA GLY A 288 3.06 -19.11 -14.78
C GLY A 288 2.70 -17.71 -15.30
N TYR A 289 1.94 -17.61 -16.40
CA TYR A 289 1.45 -16.33 -16.94
C TYR A 289 -0.01 -16.11 -16.54
N GLY A 290 -0.67 -15.09 -17.09
CA GLY A 290 -2.11 -14.86 -16.91
C GLY A 290 -2.45 -13.42 -16.55
N GLU A 291 -3.72 -13.18 -16.24
CA GLU A 291 -4.16 -11.83 -15.86
C GLU A 291 -3.65 -11.42 -14.48
N LEU A 292 -3.46 -12.38 -13.55
CA LEU A 292 -2.98 -12.06 -12.20
C LEU A 292 -1.49 -11.70 -12.18
N PRO A 293 -0.57 -12.46 -12.82
CA PRO A 293 0.84 -12.07 -12.92
C PRO A 293 1.02 -10.72 -13.62
N LYS A 294 0.19 -10.42 -14.63
CA LYS A 294 0.17 -9.11 -15.27
C LYS A 294 -0.22 -7.99 -14.28
N GLN A 295 -1.30 -8.16 -13.52
CA GLN A 295 -1.73 -7.18 -12.52
C GLN A 295 -0.65 -6.94 -11.45
N ILE A 296 -0.05 -8.02 -10.94
CA ILE A 296 1.02 -7.92 -9.93
C ILE A 296 2.26 -7.25 -10.55
N GLY A 297 2.60 -7.56 -11.80
CA GLY A 297 3.72 -6.94 -12.53
C GLY A 297 3.51 -5.45 -12.81
N GLU A 298 2.28 -5.03 -13.15
CA GLU A 298 1.93 -3.62 -13.26
C GLU A 298 2.06 -2.92 -11.91
N PHE A 299 1.56 -3.54 -10.83
CA PHE A 299 1.72 -3.02 -9.47
C PHE A 299 3.19 -2.90 -9.04
N GLN A 300 4.03 -3.87 -9.40
CA GLN A 300 5.48 -3.81 -9.19
C GLN A 300 6.13 -2.62 -9.92
N ALA A 301 5.69 -2.34 -11.15
CA ALA A 301 6.20 -1.21 -11.93
C ALA A 301 5.70 0.14 -11.40
N GLU A 302 4.47 0.18 -10.88
CA GLU A 302 3.86 1.38 -10.29
C GLU A 302 4.49 1.72 -8.92
N CYS A 303 4.75 0.72 -8.06
CA CYS A 303 5.36 0.92 -6.75
C CYS A 303 6.17 -0.31 -6.29
N LYS A 304 7.48 -0.31 -6.57
CA LYS A 304 8.37 -1.41 -6.17
C LYS A 304 8.42 -1.62 -4.66
N VAL A 305 8.39 -0.55 -3.86
CA VAL A 305 8.45 -0.63 -2.39
C VAL A 305 7.26 -1.42 -1.84
N LEU A 306 6.03 -1.07 -2.24
CA LEU A 306 4.83 -1.79 -1.82
C LEU A 306 4.80 -3.21 -2.40
N PHE A 307 5.29 -3.42 -3.62
CA PHE A 307 5.43 -4.78 -4.14
C PHE A 307 6.37 -5.63 -3.27
N ASP A 308 7.53 -5.08 -2.89
CA ASP A 308 8.50 -5.80 -2.06
C ASP A 308 7.89 -6.15 -0.70
N GLU A 309 7.13 -5.21 -0.12
CA GLU A 309 6.42 -5.39 1.13
C GLU A 309 5.27 -6.39 1.03
N ILE A 310 4.50 -6.42 -0.06
CA ILE A 310 3.26 -7.22 -0.13
C ILE A 310 3.54 -8.62 -0.69
N PHE A 311 4.46 -8.73 -1.66
CA PHE A 311 4.71 -9.93 -2.44
C PHE A 311 6.12 -10.48 -2.25
N ALA A 312 7.17 -9.65 -2.44
CA ALA A 312 8.54 -10.15 -2.49
C ALA A 312 9.03 -10.71 -1.16
N LYS A 313 8.70 -10.05 -0.04
CA LYS A 313 9.00 -10.58 1.31
C LYS A 313 8.35 -11.94 1.57
N CYS A 314 7.30 -12.26 0.81
CA CYS A 314 6.54 -13.51 0.88
C CYS A 314 6.96 -14.55 -0.16
N GLY A 315 8.09 -14.33 -0.82
CA GLY A 315 8.65 -15.27 -1.79
C GLY A 315 8.14 -15.11 -3.22
N TRP A 316 7.24 -14.15 -3.48
CA TRP A 316 6.67 -13.95 -4.82
C TRP A 316 7.49 -12.95 -5.64
N SER A 317 7.80 -13.30 -6.87
CA SER A 317 8.44 -12.38 -7.82
C SER A 317 7.77 -12.42 -9.19
N ILE A 318 7.82 -11.31 -9.91
CA ILE A 318 7.38 -11.22 -11.31
C ILE A 318 8.61 -10.93 -12.17
N ARG A 319 8.73 -11.64 -13.31
CA ARG A 319 9.73 -11.36 -14.34
C ARG A 319 9.03 -11.07 -15.65
N GLN A 320 9.50 -10.05 -16.37
CA GLN A 320 9.01 -9.76 -17.71
C GLN A 320 9.73 -10.65 -18.71
N GLU A 321 8.97 -11.43 -19.45
CA GLU A 321 9.46 -12.32 -20.51
C GLU A 321 8.80 -12.00 -21.85
N SER A 322 9.22 -12.67 -22.92
CA SER A 322 8.65 -12.48 -24.26
C SER A 322 7.14 -12.74 -24.34
N ASN A 323 6.63 -13.65 -23.50
CA ASN A 323 5.20 -13.98 -23.41
C ASN A 323 4.43 -13.13 -22.38
N GLY A 324 5.09 -12.13 -21.78
CA GLY A 324 4.52 -11.24 -20.77
C GLY A 324 5.04 -11.51 -19.35
N ALA A 325 4.34 -10.95 -18.36
CA ALA A 325 4.67 -11.07 -16.95
C ALA A 325 4.48 -12.51 -16.45
N ARG A 326 5.54 -13.09 -15.88
CA ARG A 326 5.54 -14.45 -15.34
C ARG A 326 5.81 -14.45 -13.84
N ILE A 327 5.04 -15.23 -13.08
CA ILE A 327 5.16 -15.34 -11.63
C ILE A 327 6.08 -16.47 -11.19
N TYR A 328 6.84 -16.22 -10.14
CA TYR A 328 7.73 -17.17 -9.48
C TYR A 328 7.49 -17.16 -7.98
N TYR A 329 7.75 -18.30 -7.35
CA TYR A 329 7.71 -18.45 -5.90
C TYR A 329 9.01 -19.06 -5.40
N SER A 330 9.53 -18.57 -4.27
CA SER A 330 10.69 -19.11 -3.58
C SER A 330 10.48 -19.01 -2.06
N SER A 331 10.64 -20.11 -1.34
CA SER A 331 10.60 -20.13 0.12
C SER A 331 11.46 -21.27 0.66
N ARG A 332 11.56 -21.39 1.99
CA ARG A 332 12.22 -22.56 2.61
C ARG A 332 11.57 -23.90 2.20
N GLU A 333 10.28 -23.91 1.86
CA GLU A 333 9.57 -25.12 1.38
C GLU A 333 9.99 -25.52 -0.04
N THR A 334 10.58 -24.59 -0.80
CA THR A 334 11.15 -24.82 -2.13
C THR A 334 12.68 -24.84 -2.08
N GLU A 335 13.28 -25.03 -0.90
CA GLU A 335 14.74 -24.97 -0.69
C GLU A 335 15.36 -23.64 -1.16
N ASN A 336 14.55 -22.57 -1.15
CA ASN A 336 14.84 -21.24 -1.69
C ASN A 336 15.09 -21.21 -3.20
N GLU A 337 14.73 -22.27 -3.93
CA GLU A 337 14.71 -22.26 -5.39
C GLU A 337 13.47 -21.53 -5.93
N TYR A 338 13.67 -20.78 -7.02
CA TYR A 338 12.59 -20.11 -7.73
C TYR A 338 11.85 -21.12 -8.62
N ILE A 339 10.63 -21.46 -8.23
CA ILE A 339 9.74 -22.31 -9.02
C ILE A 339 8.71 -21.46 -9.78
N THR A 340 8.38 -21.89 -11.00
CA THR A 340 7.33 -21.31 -11.85
C THR A 340 6.70 -22.43 -12.70
N GLY A 341 5.67 -22.10 -13.48
CA GLY A 341 5.04 -23.02 -14.40
C GLY A 341 4.58 -24.31 -13.73
N SER A 342 4.87 -25.46 -14.36
CA SER A 342 4.43 -26.77 -13.88
C SER A 342 4.93 -27.08 -12.47
N ALA A 343 6.15 -26.68 -12.14
CA ALA A 343 6.70 -26.87 -10.80
C ALA A 343 5.90 -26.10 -9.74
N LEU A 344 5.51 -24.85 -10.05
CA LEU A 344 4.63 -24.07 -9.18
C LEU A 344 3.21 -24.67 -9.11
N TYR A 345 2.66 -25.10 -10.25
CA TYR A 345 1.36 -25.75 -10.31
C TYR A 345 1.29 -26.99 -9.39
N ASP A 346 2.29 -27.88 -9.49
CA ASP A 346 2.36 -29.09 -8.67
C ASP A 346 2.59 -28.76 -7.19
N PHE A 347 3.46 -27.78 -6.90
CA PHE A 347 3.73 -27.32 -5.55
C PHE A 347 2.45 -26.81 -4.85
N ILE A 348 1.67 -25.97 -5.52
CA ILE A 348 0.45 -25.37 -4.96
C ILE A 348 -0.62 -26.43 -4.65
N LYS A 349 -0.67 -27.51 -5.42
CA LYS A 349 -1.68 -28.57 -5.28
C LYS A 349 -1.24 -29.73 -4.37
N LYS A 350 0.03 -29.76 -3.98
CA LYS A 350 0.58 -30.79 -3.10
C LYS A 350 -0.22 -30.88 -1.80
N GLY A 351 -0.68 -32.09 -1.46
CA GLY A 351 -1.46 -32.34 -0.24
C GLY A 351 -2.97 -32.04 -0.33
N PHE A 352 -3.47 -31.71 -1.53
CA PHE A 352 -4.90 -31.47 -1.83
C PHE A 352 -5.47 -32.45 -2.87
N GLY A 353 -4.79 -33.56 -3.14
CA GLY A 353 -5.23 -34.61 -4.06
C GLY A 353 -6.41 -35.44 -3.54
N GLN A 354 -6.84 -36.42 -4.34
CA GLN A 354 -7.99 -37.28 -4.03
C GLN A 354 -7.81 -38.11 -2.75
N THR A 355 -6.59 -38.60 -2.52
CA THR A 355 -6.24 -39.48 -1.40
C THR A 355 -5.85 -38.72 -0.13
N ASP A 356 -5.64 -37.41 -0.23
CA ASP A 356 -5.32 -36.56 0.93
C ASP A 356 -6.52 -36.40 1.87
N SER A 357 -6.25 -36.23 3.16
CA SER A 357 -7.24 -36.05 4.23
C SER A 357 -6.79 -34.98 5.24
N GLY A 358 -7.64 -34.61 6.21
CA GLY A 358 -7.29 -33.61 7.24
C GLY A 358 -7.53 -32.15 6.83
N PHE A 359 -8.57 -31.89 6.03
CA PHE A 359 -8.97 -30.55 5.62
C PHE A 359 -9.87 -29.88 6.68
N PRO A 360 -9.85 -28.53 6.78
CA PRO A 360 -9.07 -27.60 5.97
C PRO A 360 -7.60 -27.50 6.44
N LYS A 361 -6.65 -27.24 5.51
CA LYS A 361 -5.20 -27.21 5.76
C LYS A 361 -4.58 -25.85 5.46
N LYS A 362 -3.43 -25.57 6.05
CA LYS A 362 -2.64 -24.38 5.74
C LYS A 362 -1.88 -24.55 4.41
N SER A 363 -1.73 -23.45 3.68
CA SER A 363 -0.81 -23.29 2.55
C SER A 363 -0.19 -21.91 2.69
N VAL A 364 1.11 -21.83 3.01
CA VAL A 364 1.79 -20.55 3.25
C VAL A 364 1.79 -19.70 1.97
N ALA A 365 2.13 -20.32 0.84
CA ALA A 365 2.13 -19.67 -0.46
C ALA A 365 0.76 -19.04 -0.78
N LEU A 366 -0.34 -19.82 -0.72
CA LEU A 366 -1.66 -19.27 -1.05
C LEU A 366 -2.21 -18.32 0.01
N ALA A 367 -1.89 -18.51 1.30
CA ALA A 367 -2.26 -17.58 2.36
C ALA A 367 -1.61 -16.21 2.17
N SER A 368 -0.35 -16.18 1.71
CA SER A 368 0.32 -14.92 1.40
C SER A 368 -0.31 -14.17 0.23
N ILE A 369 -0.80 -14.89 -0.79
CA ILE A 369 -1.59 -14.29 -1.88
C ILE A 369 -2.91 -13.72 -1.35
N ALA A 370 -3.66 -14.49 -0.55
CA ALA A 370 -4.90 -14.02 0.06
C ALA A 370 -4.68 -12.76 0.92
N ASN A 371 -3.60 -12.73 1.70
CA ASN A 371 -3.18 -11.57 2.48
C ASN A 371 -2.83 -10.37 1.59
N ALA A 372 -2.10 -10.59 0.50
CA ALA A 372 -1.78 -9.53 -0.47
C ALA A 372 -3.04 -8.89 -1.06
N MET A 373 -4.09 -9.68 -1.32
CA MET A 373 -5.39 -9.17 -1.78
C MET A 373 -6.09 -8.26 -0.76
N LEU A 374 -5.73 -8.36 0.53
CA LEU A 374 -6.27 -7.53 1.61
C LEU A 374 -5.48 -6.22 1.82
N HIS A 375 -4.32 -6.04 1.18
CA HIS A 375 -3.59 -4.78 1.30
C HIS A 375 -4.36 -3.64 0.62
N GLU A 376 -4.50 -2.48 1.27
CA GLU A 376 -5.35 -1.38 0.80
C GLU A 376 -4.97 -0.90 -0.61
N GLU A 377 -3.68 -0.68 -0.85
CA GLU A 377 -3.19 -0.23 -2.18
C GLU A 377 -3.38 -1.29 -3.26
N PHE A 378 -3.27 -2.58 -2.93
CA PHE A 378 -3.53 -3.63 -3.90
C PHE A 378 -5.04 -3.82 -4.14
N GLN A 379 -5.90 -3.57 -3.15
CA GLN A 379 -7.34 -3.50 -3.36
C GLN A 379 -7.72 -2.36 -4.31
N LYS A 380 -7.09 -1.17 -4.18
CA LYS A 380 -7.26 -0.06 -5.13
C LYS A 380 -6.90 -0.49 -6.55
N LYS A 381 -5.75 -1.15 -6.75
CA LYS A 381 -5.34 -1.71 -8.05
C LYS A 381 -6.37 -2.70 -8.60
N GLN A 382 -6.89 -3.61 -7.76
CA GLN A 382 -7.93 -4.56 -8.18
C GLN A 382 -9.20 -3.86 -8.66
N VAL A 383 -9.66 -2.82 -7.95
CA VAL A 383 -10.86 -2.06 -8.31
C VAL A 383 -10.67 -1.28 -9.61
N ILE A 384 -9.51 -0.62 -9.76
CA ILE A 384 -9.18 0.12 -11.00
C ILE A 384 -9.20 -0.82 -12.20
N ASP A 385 -8.58 -2.00 -12.09
CA ASP A 385 -8.60 -2.99 -13.17
C ASP A 385 -10.02 -3.49 -13.47
N PHE A 386 -10.87 -3.62 -12.46
CA PHE A 386 -12.26 -4.06 -12.62
C PHE A 386 -13.09 -3.01 -13.38
N VAL A 387 -12.93 -1.73 -13.02
CA VAL A 387 -13.55 -0.62 -13.76
C VAL A 387 -13.01 -0.55 -15.19
N ALA A 388 -11.70 -0.73 -15.39
CA ALA A 388 -11.11 -0.76 -16.72
C ALA A 388 -11.67 -1.93 -17.56
N ARG A 389 -11.83 -3.11 -16.97
CA ARG A 389 -12.46 -4.28 -17.62
C ARG A 389 -13.89 -3.98 -18.05
N MET A 390 -14.67 -3.29 -17.21
CA MET A 390 -16.02 -2.87 -17.55
C MET A 390 -16.06 -1.93 -18.75
N ARG A 391 -15.19 -0.91 -18.77
CA ARG A 391 -15.10 0.03 -19.90
C ARG A 391 -14.70 -0.68 -21.19
N LEU A 392 -13.73 -1.59 -21.11
CA LEU A 392 -13.31 -2.42 -22.24
C LEU A 392 -14.42 -3.34 -22.74
N ALA A 393 -15.16 -3.98 -21.83
CA ALA A 393 -16.27 -4.86 -22.19
C ALA A 393 -17.37 -4.10 -22.93
N LEU A 394 -17.70 -2.89 -22.45
CA LEU A 394 -18.69 -2.02 -23.06
C LEU A 394 -18.25 -1.44 -24.41
N SER A 395 -16.94 -1.29 -24.65
CA SER A 395 -16.43 -0.84 -25.94
C SER A 395 -16.40 -1.93 -27.03
N LYS A 396 -16.74 -3.19 -26.70
CA LYS A 396 -16.78 -4.27 -27.69
C LYS A 396 -18.00 -4.12 -28.60
N SER A 397 -17.77 -4.11 -29.91
CA SER A 397 -18.87 -4.15 -30.88
C SER A 397 -19.41 -5.58 -31.07
N PRO A 398 -20.74 -5.77 -31.12
CA PRO A 398 -21.34 -7.01 -31.57
C PRO A 398 -20.88 -7.34 -33.00
N GLN A 399 -20.72 -8.63 -33.32
CA GLN A 399 -20.27 -9.03 -34.66
C GLN A 399 -21.26 -8.54 -35.73
N GLY A 400 -20.79 -7.77 -36.72
CA GLY A 400 -21.63 -7.22 -37.78
C GLY A 400 -22.41 -5.94 -37.40
N TYR A 401 -22.16 -5.37 -36.23
CA TYR A 401 -22.72 -4.09 -35.79
C TYR A 401 -21.61 -3.06 -35.59
N THR A 402 -21.91 -1.79 -35.88
CA THR A 402 -20.98 -0.66 -35.75
C THR A 402 -20.92 -0.14 -34.32
N ASN A 403 -22.06 -0.10 -33.63
CA ASN A 403 -22.18 0.45 -32.28
C ASN A 403 -21.59 -0.51 -31.23
N PRO A 404 -20.83 -0.02 -30.24
CA PRO A 404 -20.35 -0.80 -29.11
C PRO A 404 -21.49 -1.27 -28.19
N ALA A 405 -21.22 -2.30 -27.37
CA ALA A 405 -22.18 -2.83 -26.40
C ALA A 405 -22.75 -1.76 -25.45
N GLY A 406 -21.95 -0.74 -25.09
CA GLY A 406 -22.40 0.39 -24.27
C GLY A 406 -23.49 1.25 -24.92
N ASP A 407 -23.61 1.25 -26.24
CA ASP A 407 -24.69 1.96 -26.93
C ASP A 407 -26.00 1.17 -26.90
N PHE A 408 -25.94 -0.15 -26.75
CA PHE A 408 -27.11 -1.03 -26.62
C PHE A 408 -27.59 -1.15 -25.16
N PHE A 409 -26.69 -1.01 -24.18
CA PHE A 409 -27.01 -1.11 -22.76
C PHE A 409 -26.61 0.15 -21.98
N GLN A 410 -27.59 1.01 -21.67
CA GLN A 410 -27.39 2.18 -20.81
C GLN A 410 -27.72 1.87 -19.34
N SER A 411 -28.61 0.93 -19.08
CA SER A 411 -28.98 0.51 -17.73
C SER A 411 -27.83 -0.16 -16.99
N LYS A 412 -27.86 -0.08 -15.65
CA LYS A 412 -26.87 -0.76 -14.80
C LYS A 412 -26.87 -2.26 -15.03
N LEU A 413 -28.04 -2.87 -15.09
CA LEU A 413 -28.19 -4.31 -15.32
C LEU A 413 -27.60 -4.73 -16.66
N GLY A 414 -27.95 -4.06 -17.76
CA GLY A 414 -27.41 -4.38 -19.08
C GLY A 414 -25.88 -4.29 -19.13
N ARG A 415 -25.33 -3.21 -18.57
CA ARG A 415 -23.88 -3.01 -18.48
C ARG A 415 -23.20 -4.08 -17.60
N ALA A 416 -23.83 -4.46 -16.50
CA ALA A 416 -23.35 -5.53 -15.63
C ALA A 416 -23.33 -6.89 -16.34
N LEU A 417 -24.32 -7.19 -17.19
CA LEU A 417 -24.36 -8.45 -17.94
C LEU A 417 -23.25 -8.54 -18.98
N VAL A 418 -22.89 -7.41 -19.60
CA VAL A 418 -21.74 -7.35 -20.53
C VAL A 418 -20.43 -7.56 -19.77
N LEU A 419 -20.24 -6.89 -18.63
CA LEU A 419 -19.06 -7.09 -17.77
C LEU A 419 -18.95 -8.55 -17.25
N ASP A 420 -20.05 -9.11 -16.74
CA ASP A 420 -20.14 -10.49 -16.24
C ASP A 420 -19.77 -11.49 -17.34
N HIS A 421 -20.26 -11.28 -18.56
CA HIS A 421 -19.88 -12.10 -19.71
C HIS A 421 -18.40 -11.94 -20.04
N ASP A 422 -17.88 -10.72 -19.98
CA ASP A 422 -16.52 -10.44 -20.37
C ASP A 422 -15.49 -11.03 -19.39
N VAL A 423 -15.80 -11.06 -18.10
CA VAL A 423 -14.92 -11.72 -17.11
C VAL A 423 -14.93 -13.24 -17.29
N ASN A 424 -16.08 -13.83 -17.60
CA ASN A 424 -16.21 -15.29 -17.65
C ASN A 424 -15.88 -15.90 -19.03
N ALA A 425 -16.12 -15.18 -20.12
CA ALA A 425 -15.91 -15.66 -21.49
C ALA A 425 -15.69 -14.48 -22.47
N PRO A 426 -14.57 -13.74 -22.35
CA PRO A 426 -14.36 -12.50 -23.11
C PRO A 426 -14.42 -12.65 -24.63
N GLY A 427 -14.03 -13.81 -25.15
CA GLY A 427 -14.06 -14.12 -26.58
C GLY A 427 -15.46 -14.34 -27.16
N ASN A 428 -16.48 -14.53 -26.31
CA ASN A 428 -17.84 -14.84 -26.72
C ASN A 428 -18.78 -13.63 -26.72
N VAL A 429 -18.38 -12.52 -26.09
CA VAL A 429 -19.21 -11.31 -25.92
C VAL A 429 -19.81 -10.83 -27.24
N SER A 430 -18.98 -10.50 -28.23
CA SER A 430 -19.44 -9.94 -29.50
C SER A 430 -20.39 -10.87 -30.28
N ARG A 431 -20.19 -12.19 -30.19
CA ARG A 431 -21.05 -13.18 -30.89
C ARG A 431 -22.39 -13.35 -30.17
N SER A 432 -22.39 -13.51 -28.84
CA SER A 432 -23.65 -13.63 -28.09
C SER A 432 -24.48 -12.36 -28.18
N LEU A 433 -23.85 -11.18 -28.18
CA LEU A 433 -24.53 -9.91 -28.38
C LEU A 433 -25.18 -9.83 -29.75
N LYS A 434 -24.45 -10.19 -30.81
CA LYS A 434 -25.02 -10.26 -32.17
C LYS A 434 -26.29 -11.11 -32.19
N ASN A 435 -26.21 -12.32 -31.64
CA ASN A 435 -27.35 -13.24 -31.65
C ASN A 435 -28.56 -12.67 -30.88
N ALA A 436 -28.32 -11.99 -29.76
CA ALA A 436 -29.38 -11.37 -28.97
C ALA A 436 -30.04 -10.19 -29.71
N ILE A 437 -29.23 -9.33 -30.34
CA ILE A 437 -29.72 -8.18 -31.12
C ILE A 437 -30.48 -8.65 -32.37
N ASP A 438 -29.96 -9.66 -33.07
CA ASP A 438 -30.65 -10.24 -34.23
C ASP A 438 -32.01 -10.83 -33.84
N LEU A 439 -32.08 -11.51 -32.69
CA LEU A 439 -33.33 -12.05 -32.17
C LEU A 439 -34.33 -10.93 -31.83
N LEU A 440 -33.88 -9.88 -31.13
CA LEU A 440 -34.72 -8.70 -30.85
C LEU A 440 -35.28 -8.10 -32.15
N ARG A 441 -34.41 -7.87 -33.15
CA ARG A 441 -34.81 -7.28 -34.44
C ARG A 441 -35.73 -8.18 -35.24
N SER A 442 -35.61 -9.50 -35.10
CA SER A 442 -36.56 -10.44 -35.73
C SER A 442 -37.96 -10.36 -35.13
N SER A 443 -38.08 -9.97 -33.85
CA SER A 443 -39.35 -9.76 -33.16
C SER A 443 -39.98 -8.38 -33.45
N HIS A 444 -39.18 -7.41 -33.91
CA HIS A 444 -39.60 -6.03 -34.17
C HIS A 444 -39.28 -5.62 -35.61
N SER A 445 -40.24 -5.81 -36.53
CA SER A 445 -40.09 -5.42 -37.93
C SER A 445 -39.73 -3.94 -38.07
N GLY A 446 -38.64 -3.64 -38.78
CA GLY A 446 -38.16 -2.29 -39.01
C GLY A 446 -37.29 -1.70 -37.89
N LEU A 447 -37.00 -2.44 -36.82
CA LEU A 447 -36.11 -1.96 -35.76
C LEU A 447 -34.69 -1.72 -36.30
N SER A 448 -34.21 -0.47 -36.11
CA SER A 448 -32.89 -0.05 -36.57
C SER A 448 -31.77 -0.87 -35.91
N SER A 449 -30.72 -1.16 -36.69
CA SER A 449 -29.47 -1.71 -36.19
C SER A 449 -28.69 -0.72 -35.32
N ASN A 450 -28.99 0.57 -35.44
CA ASN A 450 -28.38 1.65 -34.66
C ASN A 450 -29.26 1.93 -33.44
N PRO A 451 -28.79 1.63 -32.20
CA PRO A 451 -29.60 1.83 -30.99
C PRO A 451 -29.89 3.31 -30.71
N HIS A 452 -29.17 4.27 -31.30
CA HIS A 452 -29.49 5.69 -31.20
C HIS A 452 -30.77 6.09 -31.95
N GLU A 453 -31.26 5.24 -32.86
CA GLU A 453 -32.49 5.46 -33.64
C GLU A 453 -33.71 4.80 -33.00
N TRP A 454 -33.57 4.19 -31.82
CA TRP A 454 -34.67 3.51 -31.11
C TRP A 454 -35.73 4.47 -30.54
N GLY A 455 -35.43 5.77 -30.45
CA GLY A 455 -36.36 6.81 -30.02
C GLY A 455 -36.94 6.57 -28.63
N GLU A 456 -38.21 6.93 -28.45
CA GLU A 456 -38.93 6.83 -27.16
C GLU A 456 -39.05 5.40 -26.62
N ASN A 457 -39.03 4.39 -27.51
CA ASN A 457 -39.14 2.97 -27.12
C ASN A 457 -37.80 2.36 -26.68
N ARG A 458 -36.72 3.15 -26.64
CA ARG A 458 -35.35 2.68 -26.33
C ARG A 458 -35.28 1.87 -25.03
N LEU A 459 -35.93 2.34 -23.97
CA LEU A 459 -35.91 1.65 -22.67
C LEU A 459 -36.57 0.27 -22.77
N GLN A 460 -37.72 0.18 -23.45
CA GLN A 460 -38.41 -1.09 -23.66
C GLN A 460 -37.55 -2.07 -24.47
N TYR A 461 -36.94 -1.61 -25.55
CA TYR A 461 -36.08 -2.47 -26.38
C TYR A 461 -34.81 -2.92 -25.63
N GLU A 462 -34.23 -2.08 -24.77
CA GLU A 462 -33.14 -2.48 -23.91
C GLU A 462 -33.58 -3.55 -22.89
N GLU A 463 -34.74 -3.40 -22.24
CA GLU A 463 -35.28 -4.40 -21.31
C GLU A 463 -35.51 -5.76 -21.99
N GLU A 464 -36.09 -5.76 -23.19
CA GLU A 464 -36.26 -6.97 -23.99
C GLU A 464 -34.90 -7.57 -24.39
N LEU A 465 -33.94 -6.74 -24.79
CA LEU A 465 -32.59 -7.19 -25.12
C LEU A 465 -31.88 -7.81 -23.90
N ILE A 466 -32.05 -7.24 -22.71
CA ILE A 466 -31.53 -7.78 -21.45
C ILE A 466 -32.14 -9.15 -21.16
N ALA A 467 -33.45 -9.30 -21.34
CA ALA A 467 -34.15 -10.56 -21.12
C ALA A 467 -33.71 -11.66 -22.09
N ILE A 468 -33.34 -11.29 -23.32
CA ILE A 468 -32.77 -12.20 -24.31
C ILE A 468 -31.31 -12.54 -23.96
N TYR A 469 -30.47 -11.50 -23.85
CA TYR A 469 -29.02 -11.64 -23.71
C TYR A 469 -28.62 -12.27 -22.38
N GLY A 470 -29.22 -11.84 -21.26
CA GLY A 470 -28.87 -12.29 -19.91
C GLY A 470 -28.73 -13.81 -19.76
N PRO A 471 -29.76 -14.60 -20.09
CA PRO A 471 -29.70 -16.06 -20.00
C PRO A 471 -28.99 -16.74 -21.17
N SER A 472 -28.85 -16.10 -22.33
CA SER A 472 -28.33 -16.73 -23.56
C SER A 472 -26.81 -16.59 -23.77
N ARG A 473 -26.10 -15.94 -22.85
CA ARG A 473 -24.64 -15.74 -22.91
C ARG A 473 -23.90 -17.08 -22.93
N SER A 474 -22.87 -17.19 -23.77
CA SER A 474 -22.05 -18.40 -23.89
C SER A 474 -20.95 -18.40 -22.83
N MET A 475 -21.35 -18.69 -21.59
CA MET A 475 -20.50 -18.73 -20.39
C MET A 475 -21.05 -19.74 -19.38
N ASN A 476 -20.39 -19.88 -18.22
CA ASN A 476 -20.86 -20.74 -17.14
C ASN A 476 -22.05 -20.12 -16.39
N SER A 477 -23.08 -20.93 -16.11
CA SER A 477 -24.29 -20.55 -15.35
C SER A 477 -24.94 -19.19 -15.73
N PRO A 478 -25.16 -18.89 -17.02
CA PRO A 478 -25.59 -17.56 -17.46
C PRO A 478 -26.94 -17.14 -16.87
N SER A 479 -27.90 -18.07 -16.76
CA SER A 479 -29.24 -17.82 -16.22
C SER A 479 -29.24 -17.54 -14.71
N GLU A 480 -28.47 -18.30 -13.93
CA GLU A 480 -28.35 -18.09 -12.48
C GLU A 480 -27.68 -16.76 -12.18
N ARG A 481 -26.58 -16.46 -12.88
CA ARG A 481 -25.83 -15.20 -12.75
C ARG A 481 -26.66 -13.99 -13.17
N TYR A 482 -27.45 -14.12 -14.25
CA TYR A 482 -28.44 -13.10 -14.64
C TYR A 482 -29.49 -12.86 -13.54
N GLY A 483 -30.09 -13.94 -13.04
CA GLY A 483 -31.10 -13.86 -11.98
C GLY A 483 -30.57 -13.24 -10.69
N HIS A 484 -29.29 -13.43 -10.38
CA HIS A 484 -28.64 -12.77 -9.25
C HIS A 484 -28.43 -11.27 -9.50
N LEU A 485 -27.85 -10.89 -10.64
CA LEU A 485 -27.61 -9.48 -10.98
C LEU A 485 -28.91 -8.66 -11.01
N ARG A 486 -30.00 -9.22 -11.54
CA ARG A 486 -31.32 -8.58 -11.58
C ARG A 486 -31.92 -8.30 -10.20
N LYS A 487 -31.44 -8.97 -9.13
CA LYS A 487 -31.88 -8.68 -7.76
C LYS A 487 -31.09 -7.54 -7.11
N LEU A 488 -29.91 -7.23 -7.65
CA LEU A 488 -28.98 -6.26 -7.09
C LEU A 488 -29.03 -4.90 -7.80
N LEU A 489 -29.42 -4.89 -9.08
CA LEU A 489 -29.47 -3.74 -9.98
C LEU A 489 -30.85 -3.67 -10.63
#